data_AF-A0A7L3M8Z9-F1
#
_entry.id   AF-A0A7L3M8Z9-F1
#
_cell.length_a   1.000
_cell.length_b   1.000
_cell.length_c   1.000
_cell.angle_alpha   90.00
_cell.angle_beta   90.00
_cell.angle_gamma   90.00
#
_symmetry.space_group_name_H-M   'P 1'
#
loop_
_entity.id
_entity.type
_entity.pdbx_description
1 polymer ?
#
loop_
_entity_poly.entity_id
_entity_poly.type
_entity_poly.pdbx_seq_one_letter_code
_entity_poly.pdbx_strand_id
1 'polypeptide(L)'
;GPMIYKTYLKIEHSDENIEFWLACKAYKKITSQRKRISMARKRFTSYIQPQAPKDINIDSPVRKAVIRNIEEPTQSCFDEAQRIIYTYM
;
A
#
# COMPACT_ATOMS: atom_id res chain seq x y z
N GLY A 1 19.51 17.80 -12.02
CA GLY A 1 19.76 17.77 -10.55
C GLY A 1 18.69 16.92 -9.86
N PRO A 2 19.03 16.16 -8.81
CA PRO A 2 18.13 15.17 -8.18
C PRO A 2 16.84 15.76 -7.56
N MET A 3 16.81 17.07 -7.31
CA MET A 3 15.63 17.77 -6.78
C MET A 3 14.45 17.77 -7.75
N ILE A 4 14.69 17.97 -9.06
CA ILE A 4 13.62 18.03 -10.07
C ILE A 4 12.98 16.65 -10.25
N TYR A 5 13.80 15.58 -10.16
CA TYR A 5 13.32 14.20 -10.28
C TYR A 5 12.41 13.82 -9.10
N LYS A 6 12.77 14.19 -7.87
CA LYS A 6 11.94 13.96 -6.68
C LYS A 6 10.59 14.68 -6.74
N THR A 7 10.55 15.89 -7.29
CA THR A 7 9.30 16.66 -7.41
C THR A 7 8.40 16.12 -8.53
N TYR A 8 8.97 15.71 -9.66
CA TYR A 8 8.22 15.09 -10.76
C TYR A 8 7.60 13.73 -10.35
N LEU A 9 8.38 12.87 -9.70
CA LEU A 9 7.90 11.58 -9.19
C LEU A 9 6.79 11.74 -8.13
N LYS A 10 6.85 12.80 -7.31
CA LYS A 10 5.77 13.10 -6.34
C LYS A 10 4.44 13.41 -7.01
N ILE A 11 4.46 14.04 -8.19
CA ILE A 11 3.26 14.43 -8.94
C ILE A 11 2.73 13.24 -9.75
N GLU A 12 3.58 12.48 -10.43
CA GLU A 12 3.13 11.35 -11.27
C GLU A 12 2.60 10.14 -10.47
N HIS A 13 2.99 9.96 -9.21
CA HIS A 13 2.56 8.82 -8.38
C HIS A 13 1.53 9.20 -7.29
N SER A 14 0.98 10.41 -7.35
CA SER A 14 -0.02 10.89 -6.37
C SER A 14 -1.30 10.05 -6.39
N ASP A 15 -1.74 9.62 -7.58
CA ASP A 15 -3.02 8.96 -7.75
C ASP A 15 -3.02 7.55 -7.17
N GLU A 16 -1.96 6.76 -7.39
CA GLU A 16 -1.81 5.43 -6.80
C GLU A 16 -1.71 5.49 -5.28
N ASN A 17 -1.08 6.52 -4.74
CA ASN A 17 -0.95 6.76 -3.31
C ASN A 17 -2.32 7.04 -2.66
N ILE A 18 -3.12 7.93 -3.27
CA ILE A 18 -4.49 8.23 -2.81
C ILE A 18 -5.37 6.99 -2.91
N GLU A 19 -5.33 6.29 -4.05
CA GLU A 19 -6.10 5.07 -4.26
C GLU A 19 -5.76 3.98 -3.23
N PHE A 20 -4.47 3.74 -2.98
CA PHE A 20 -4.02 2.78 -1.98
C PHE A 20 -4.50 3.17 -0.58
N TRP A 21 -4.40 4.45 -0.22
CA TRP A 21 -4.83 4.94 1.09
C TRP A 21 -6.34 4.76 1.30
N LEU A 22 -7.16 5.07 0.29
CA LEU A 22 -8.60 4.83 0.31
C LEU A 22 -8.93 3.33 0.37
N ALA A 23 -8.19 2.52 -0.39
CA ALA A 23 -8.33 1.07 -0.36
C ALA A 23 -8.01 0.49 1.03
N CYS A 24 -7.01 1.02 1.73
CA CYS A 24 -6.67 0.65 3.11
C CYS A 24 -7.79 1.05 4.09
N LYS A 25 -8.37 2.25 3.96
CA LYS A 25 -9.54 2.65 4.76
C LYS A 25 -10.73 1.72 4.57
N ALA A 26 -11.02 1.33 3.33
CA ALA A 26 -12.10 0.39 3.04
C ALA A 26 -11.80 -1.02 3.57
N TYR A 27 -10.53 -1.44 3.55
CA TYR A 27 -10.09 -2.74 4.07
C TYR A 27 -10.34 -2.89 5.56
N LYS A 28 -10.06 -1.84 6.35
CA LYS A 28 -10.27 -1.83 7.81
C LYS A 28 -11.73 -2.09 8.20
N LYS A 29 -12.68 -1.68 7.35
CA LYS A 29 -14.12 -1.88 7.56
C LYS A 29 -14.58 -3.33 7.28
N ILE A 30 -13.72 -4.20 6.77
CA ILE A 30 -14.08 -5.59 6.46
C ILE A 30 -14.13 -6.41 7.75
N THR A 31 -15.33 -6.86 8.11
CA THR A 31 -15.59 -7.73 9.27
C THR A 31 -15.40 -9.22 8.92
N SER A 32 -15.81 -9.64 7.72
CA SER A 32 -15.67 -11.03 7.26
C SER A 32 -14.20 -11.43 7.04
N GLN A 33 -13.73 -12.47 7.73
CA GLN A 33 -12.37 -12.99 7.61
C GLN A 33 -12.05 -13.47 6.19
N ARG A 34 -12.94 -14.25 5.55
CA ARG A 34 -12.75 -14.72 4.16
C ARG A 34 -12.60 -13.56 3.19
N LYS A 35 -13.46 -12.54 3.31
CA LYS A 35 -13.39 -11.33 2.47
C LYS A 35 -12.10 -10.56 2.74
N ARG A 36 -11.66 -10.49 4.00
CA ARG A 36 -10.41 -9.83 4.39
C ARG A 36 -9.21 -10.49 3.72
N ILE A 37 -9.09 -11.81 3.78
CA ILE A 37 -7.98 -12.55 3.15
C ILE A 37 -7.94 -12.27 1.65
N SER A 38 -9.07 -12.41 0.96
CA SER A 38 -9.16 -12.15 -0.49
C SER A 38 -8.76 -10.71 -0.83
N MET A 39 -9.28 -9.75 -0.09
CA MET A 39 -9.03 -8.32 -0.30
C MET A 39 -7.61 -7.89 0.09
N ALA A 40 -6.98 -8.57 1.04
CA ALA A 40 -5.59 -8.35 1.40
C ALA A 40 -4.69 -8.78 0.24
N ARG A 41 -4.86 -10.02 -0.24
CA ARG A 41 -4.08 -10.54 -1.38
C ARG A 41 -4.21 -9.66 -2.61
N LYS A 42 -5.42 -9.19 -2.93
CA LYS A 42 -5.65 -8.27 -4.05
C LYS A 42 -4.86 -6.97 -3.90
N ARG A 43 -4.85 -6.37 -2.71
CA ARG A 43 -4.06 -5.14 -2.45
C ARG A 43 -2.57 -5.39 -2.53
N PHE A 44 -2.12 -6.53 -2.00
CA PHE A 44 -0.73 -6.92 -2.11
C PHE A 44 -0.29 -7.01 -3.57
N THR A 45 -1.02 -7.75 -4.41
CA THR A 45 -0.69 -7.91 -5.84
C THR A 45 -0.80 -6.62 -6.64
N SER A 46 -1.72 -5.72 -6.26
CA SER A 46 -1.96 -4.47 -6.99
C SER A 46 -0.97 -3.36 -6.63
N TYR A 47 -0.47 -3.30 -5.39
CA TYR A 47 0.30 -2.17 -4.88
C TYR A 47 1.66 -2.52 -4.25
N ILE A 48 1.86 -3.74 -3.73
CA ILE A 48 2.99 -4.05 -2.82
C ILE A 48 3.91 -5.14 -3.38
N GLN A 49 3.42 -6.03 -4.24
CA GLN A 49 4.24 -7.04 -4.88
C GLN A 49 5.32 -6.36 -5.74
N PRO A 50 6.55 -6.92 -5.83
CA PRO A 50 7.52 -6.41 -6.78
C PRO A 50 6.91 -6.37 -8.19
N GLN A 51 7.07 -5.24 -8.88
CA GLN A 51 6.49 -5.00 -10.22
C GLN A 51 4.95 -4.96 -10.23
N ALA A 52 4.33 -4.58 -9.11
CA ALA A 52 2.90 -4.35 -9.07
C ALA A 52 2.50 -3.25 -10.09
N PRO A 53 1.33 -3.39 -10.75
CA PRO A 53 0.90 -2.43 -11.77
C PRO A 53 0.67 -1.02 -11.21
N LYS A 54 0.40 -0.91 -9.91
CA LYS A 54 0.27 0.35 -9.16
C LYS A 54 1.25 0.36 -7.99
N ASP A 55 2.52 -0.01 -8.25
CA ASP A 55 3.54 -0.09 -7.20
C ASP A 55 3.66 1.25 -6.48
N ILE A 56 3.43 1.21 -5.17
CA ILE A 56 3.50 2.40 -4.34
C ILE A 56 4.92 2.62 -3.85
N ASN A 57 5.30 3.89 -3.71
CA ASN A 57 6.63 4.24 -3.22
C ASN A 57 6.70 3.98 -1.70
N ILE A 58 7.09 2.76 -1.30
CA ILE A 58 7.32 2.39 0.11
C ILE A 58 8.69 1.74 0.28
N ASP A 59 9.33 2.01 1.41
CA ASP A 59 10.64 1.47 1.73
C ASP A 59 10.64 -0.06 1.86
N SER A 60 11.78 -0.69 1.56
CA SER A 60 11.96 -2.15 1.62
C SER A 60 11.55 -2.79 2.96
N PRO A 61 11.84 -2.20 4.14
CA PRO A 61 11.39 -2.76 5.43
C PRO A 61 9.86 -2.82 5.56
N VAL A 62 9.16 -1.80 5.08
CA VAL A 62 7.69 -1.72 5.12
C VAL A 62 7.09 -2.79 4.21
N ARG A 63 7.66 -2.96 3.01
CA ARG A 63 7.24 -4.02 2.08
C ARG A 63 7.38 -5.40 2.70
N LYS A 64 8.51 -5.69 3.38
CA LYS A 64 8.71 -6.96 4.11
C LYS A 64 7.70 -7.17 5.25
N ALA A 65 7.38 -6.11 5.99
CA ALA A 65 6.37 -6.19 7.04
C ALA A 65 4.99 -6.55 6.48
N VAL A 66 4.58 -5.93 5.37
CA VAL A 66 3.32 -6.26 4.70
C VAL A 66 3.32 -7.70 4.16
N ILE A 67 4.44 -8.17 3.59
CA ILE A 67 4.59 -9.56 3.13
C ILE A 67 4.32 -10.54 4.28
N ARG A 68 4.89 -10.32 5.46
CA ARG A 68 4.62 -11.16 6.63
C ARG A 68 3.16 -11.06 7.07
N ASN A 69 2.60 -9.85 7.12
CA ASN A 69 1.21 -9.64 7.55
C ASN A 69 0.18 -10.26 6.58
N ILE A 70 0.55 -10.52 5.33
CA ILE A 70 -0.35 -11.13 4.34
C ILE A 70 -0.55 -12.63 4.54
N GLU A 71 0.35 -13.28 5.28
CA GLU A 71 0.21 -14.69 5.67
C GLU A 71 -0.98 -14.85 6.61
N GLU A 72 -1.16 -13.89 7.52
CA GLU A 72 -2.29 -13.85 8.45
C GLU A 72 -2.95 -12.45 8.49
N PRO A 73 -3.82 -12.13 7.50
CA PRO A 73 -4.31 -10.77 7.30
C PRO A 73 -5.20 -10.28 8.46
N THR A 74 -4.72 -9.28 9.18
CA THR A 74 -5.46 -8.52 10.21
C THR A 74 -5.99 -7.20 9.66
N GLN A 75 -6.84 -6.49 10.41
CA GLN A 75 -7.30 -5.15 10.00
C GLN A 75 -6.16 -4.14 9.86
N SER A 76 -5.07 -4.33 10.61
CA SER A 76 -3.87 -3.50 10.62
C SER A 76 -2.79 -3.95 9.62
N CYS A 77 -3.07 -4.94 8.77
CA CYS A 77 -2.13 -5.52 7.81
C CYS A 77 -1.37 -4.48 6.98
N PHE A 78 -2.01 -3.35 6.65
CA PHE A 78 -1.47 -2.28 5.80
C PHE A 78 -1.23 -0.96 6.56
N ASP A 79 -1.30 -0.93 7.90
CA ASP A 79 -1.25 0.33 8.66
C ASP A 79 0.04 1.10 8.44
N GLU A 80 1.17 0.39 8.49
CA GLU A 80 2.48 1.02 8.32
C GLU A 80 2.66 1.55 6.90
N ALA A 81 2.26 0.78 5.89
CA ALA A 81 2.27 1.23 4.50
C ALA A 81 1.34 2.44 4.29
N GLN A 82 0.14 2.43 4.88
CA GLN A 82 -0.82 3.53 4.79
C GLN A 82 -0.27 4.82 5.44
N ARG A 83 0.43 4.70 6.57
CA ARG A 83 1.06 5.83 7.27
C ARG A 83 2.16 6.47 6.43
N ILE A 84 3.03 5.65 5.85
CA ILE A 84 4.12 6.11 4.99
C ILE A 84 3.57 6.81 3.75
N ILE A 85 2.56 6.23 3.10
CA ILE A 85 1.92 6.84 1.93
C ILE A 85 1.31 8.19 2.24
N TYR A 86 0.69 8.34 3.41
CA TYR A 86 0.16 9.62 3.86
C TYR A 86 1.25 10.71 4.02
N THR A 87 2.51 10.34 4.25
CA THR A 87 3.63 11.31 4.29
C THR A 87 4.10 11.77 2.91
N TYR A 88 3.73 11.05 1.85
CA TYR A 88 4.06 11.41 0.47
C TYR A 88 2.96 12.24 -0.22
N MET A 89 1.73 12.17 0.32
CA MET A 89 0.59 13.03 -0.02
C MET A 89 0.79 14.44 0.52
#